data_AF-A0A9P7WT78-F1
#
_entry.id   AF-A0A9P7WT78-F1
#
_cell.length_a   1.000
_cell.length_b   1.000
_cell.length_c   1.000
_cell.angle_alpha   90.00
_cell.angle_beta   90.00
_cell.angle_gamma   90.00
#
_symmetry.space_group_name_H-M   'P 1'
#
loop_
_entity.id
_entity.type
_entity.pdbx_description
1 polymer ?
#
loop_
_entity_poly.entity_id
_entity_poly.type
_entity_poly.pdbx_seq_one_letter_code
_entity_poly.pdbx_strand_id
1 'polypeptide(L)'
;MDTLVLAETNPESRADALSSLAVGFRTRFKQTGDRNDLDLSIKHHEEALKLRPEGHPDRAVSLSHLAIDHFMLFEQTKGRQDLDISIKYYEEALEVWPEGHNNRAISLLNLAISLRSRFKMIGDLDDLDMSIKHDEEVLKARPEGHPNRAVSLSNLAVGLRTRFNQTGDRMDLDMGIRHDKEALKLQPDGHPNRAASLGNLAVDLWTRFKDTGDIRDLDLNIRHQQAALKLWPEGHPDRAGSIFNLAVSLRTRFKQTRDGSDLDLSIEHNQEALKLQPMGHPLRATSLSHLAFNFTDRFAQTADREDLLSSLRLAREGAAHESSPAIVRFKASLL
;
A
#
# COMPACT_ATOMS: atom_id res chain seq x y z
N MET A 1 39.72 -18.13 17.04
CA MET A 1 39.16 -17.90 18.37
C MET A 1 38.83 -16.41 18.59
N ASP A 2 38.54 -15.60 17.56
CA ASP A 2 38.50 -14.12 17.73
C ASP A 2 37.60 -13.39 16.72
N THR A 3 36.29 -13.59 16.83
CA THR A 3 35.29 -12.60 16.34
C THR A 3 34.11 -12.54 17.31
N LEU A 4 33.72 -13.69 17.88
CA LEU A 4 32.72 -13.77 18.94
C LEU A 4 33.22 -13.28 20.32
N VAL A 5 34.52 -13.37 20.62
CA VAL A 5 35.09 -12.91 21.91
C VAL A 5 35.38 -11.40 21.92
N LEU A 6 35.69 -10.80 20.76
CA LEU A 6 35.91 -9.34 20.63
C LEU A 6 34.62 -8.52 20.73
N ALA A 7 33.46 -9.12 20.46
CA ALA A 7 32.16 -8.47 20.61
C ALA A 7 31.72 -8.30 22.08
N GLU A 8 32.35 -9.01 23.03
CA GLU A 8 32.03 -8.87 24.46
C GLU A 8 32.72 -7.68 25.13
N THR A 9 33.77 -7.10 24.52
CA THR A 9 34.62 -6.08 25.20
C THR A 9 34.56 -4.68 24.59
N ASN A 10 34.08 -4.51 23.35
CA ASN A 10 33.86 -3.17 22.75
C ASN A 10 32.35 -2.87 22.59
N PRO A 11 31.81 -1.85 23.31
CA PRO A 11 30.42 -1.40 23.16
C PRO A 11 30.00 -1.07 21.72
N GLU A 12 30.90 -0.52 20.90
CA GLU A 12 30.61 -0.14 19.52
C GLU A 12 30.43 -1.38 18.63
N SER A 13 31.40 -2.30 18.65
CA SER A 13 31.31 -3.58 17.93
C SER A 13 30.12 -4.41 18.38
N ARG A 14 29.73 -4.32 19.66
CA ARG A 14 28.51 -4.95 20.17
C ARG A 14 27.24 -4.32 19.60
N ALA A 15 27.16 -2.98 19.53
CA ALA A 15 26.01 -2.28 18.97
C ALA A 15 25.80 -2.61 17.48
N ASP A 16 26.89 -2.74 16.73
CA ASP A 16 26.88 -3.12 15.31
C ASP A 16 26.42 -4.57 15.11
N ALA A 17 26.94 -5.49 15.93
CA ALA A 17 26.55 -6.90 15.91
C ALA A 17 25.06 -7.06 16.26
N LEU A 18 24.58 -6.38 17.30
CA LEU A 18 23.17 -6.37 17.69
C LEU A 18 22.29 -5.80 16.57
N SER A 19 22.69 -4.69 15.96
CA SER A 19 21.95 -4.09 14.85
C SER A 19 21.87 -5.03 13.65
N SER A 20 22.97 -5.70 13.31
CA SER A 20 23.02 -6.64 12.18
C SER A 20 22.16 -7.88 12.45
N LEU A 21 22.21 -8.40 13.68
CA LEU A 21 21.38 -9.53 14.11
C LEU A 21 19.89 -9.19 14.04
N ALA A 22 19.50 -8.00 14.52
CA ALA A 22 18.14 -7.51 14.45
C ALA A 22 17.63 -7.41 13.00
N VAL A 23 18.42 -6.83 12.09
CA VAL A 23 18.10 -6.79 10.66
C VAL A 23 17.88 -8.21 10.09
N GLY A 24 18.68 -9.18 10.53
CA GLY A 24 18.51 -10.59 10.18
C GLY A 24 17.16 -11.15 10.63
N PHE A 25 16.78 -10.93 11.89
CA PHE A 25 15.47 -11.32 12.41
C PHE A 25 14.32 -10.63 11.67
N ARG A 26 14.37 -9.31 11.46
CA ARG A 26 13.37 -8.59 10.64
C ARG A 26 13.25 -9.19 9.23
N THR A 27 14.37 -9.55 8.62
CA THR A 27 14.36 -10.16 7.27
C THR A 27 13.68 -11.52 7.30
N ARG A 28 13.93 -12.34 8.32
CA ARG A 28 13.24 -13.63 8.51
C ARG A 28 11.75 -13.42 8.76
N PHE A 29 11.36 -12.44 9.60
CA PHE A 29 9.97 -12.06 9.79
C PHE A 29 9.26 -11.72 8.47
N LYS A 30 9.89 -10.93 7.58
CA LYS A 30 9.32 -10.63 6.25
C LYS A 30 9.05 -11.87 5.41
N GLN A 31 9.82 -12.94 5.61
CA GLN A 31 9.69 -14.19 4.86
C GLN A 31 8.70 -15.17 5.49
N THR A 32 8.67 -15.24 6.83
CA THR A 32 7.93 -16.27 7.58
C THR A 32 6.65 -15.77 8.22
N GLY A 33 6.55 -14.47 8.49
CA GLY A 33 5.52 -13.87 9.33
C GLY A 33 5.62 -14.22 10.82
N ASP A 34 6.72 -14.85 11.26
CA ASP A 34 6.89 -15.26 12.67
C ASP A 34 7.10 -14.04 13.57
N ARG A 35 6.07 -13.73 14.38
CA ARG A 35 6.09 -12.59 15.30
C ARG A 35 7.30 -12.59 16.24
N ASN A 36 7.78 -13.76 16.66
CA ASN A 36 8.93 -13.84 17.57
C ASN A 36 10.18 -13.21 16.96
N ASP A 37 10.34 -13.29 15.63
CA ASP A 37 11.45 -12.64 14.93
C ASP A 37 11.36 -11.12 15.02
N LEU A 38 10.16 -10.56 14.86
CA LEU A 38 9.98 -9.12 14.98
C LEU A 38 10.23 -8.64 16.42
N ASP A 39 9.74 -9.39 17.42
CA ASP A 39 9.98 -9.07 18.83
C ASP A 39 11.49 -9.14 19.18
N LEU A 40 12.22 -10.11 18.63
CA LEU A 40 13.68 -10.21 18.77
C LEU A 40 14.42 -9.07 18.04
N SER A 41 13.95 -8.67 16.86
CA SER A 41 14.50 -7.52 16.13
C SER A 41 14.42 -6.24 16.96
N ILE A 42 13.22 -5.94 17.51
CA ILE A 42 12.98 -4.77 18.36
C ILE A 42 13.93 -4.81 19.55
N LYS A 43 13.96 -5.94 20.29
CA LYS A 43 14.81 -6.09 21.47
C LYS A 43 16.28 -5.80 21.17
N HIS A 44 16.83 -6.35 20.10
CA HIS A 44 18.24 -6.16 19.75
C HIS A 44 18.54 -4.74 19.25
N HIS A 45 17.63 -4.10 18.51
CA HIS A 45 17.79 -2.71 18.13
C HIS A 45 17.67 -1.75 19.33
N GLU A 46 16.84 -2.05 20.34
CA GLU A 46 16.79 -1.30 21.60
C GLU A 46 18.10 -1.42 22.39
N GLU A 47 18.66 -2.62 22.49
CA GLU A 47 19.96 -2.84 23.11
C GLU A 47 21.08 -2.09 22.37
N ALA A 48 21.06 -2.09 21.03
CA ALA A 48 22.01 -1.32 20.22
C ALA A 48 21.85 0.21 20.43
N LEU A 49 20.62 0.71 20.53
CA LEU A 49 20.36 2.13 20.79
C LEU A 49 20.90 2.56 22.16
N LYS A 50 20.79 1.71 23.20
CA LYS A 50 21.35 1.99 24.54
C LYS A 50 22.87 2.15 24.52
N LEU A 51 23.56 1.47 23.61
CA LEU A 51 25.01 1.57 23.42
C LEU A 51 25.43 2.78 22.57
N ARG A 52 24.47 3.49 21.95
CA ARG A 52 24.69 4.68 21.10
C ARG A 52 24.00 5.89 21.72
N PRO A 53 24.58 6.51 22.77
CA PRO A 53 23.98 7.64 23.47
C PRO A 53 23.85 8.88 22.57
N GLU A 54 23.21 9.92 23.08
CA GLU A 54 23.07 11.21 22.39
C GLU A 54 24.43 11.74 21.90
N GLY A 55 24.48 12.23 20.66
CA GLY A 55 25.70 12.65 19.98
C GLY A 55 26.49 11.52 19.29
N HIS A 56 26.14 10.25 19.50
CA HIS A 56 26.80 9.14 18.78
C HIS A 56 26.45 9.17 17.28
N PRO A 57 27.42 9.02 16.36
CA PRO A 57 27.19 9.13 14.91
C PRO A 57 26.13 8.15 14.38
N ASP A 58 26.15 6.89 14.84
CA ASP A 58 25.19 5.88 14.41
C ASP A 58 23.89 5.81 15.22
N ARG A 59 23.64 6.77 16.13
CA ARG A 59 22.38 6.80 16.89
C ARG A 59 21.18 6.89 15.96
N ALA A 60 21.26 7.72 14.92
CA ALA A 60 20.22 7.91 13.92
C ALA A 60 19.87 6.61 13.16
N VAL A 61 20.87 5.74 12.95
CA VAL A 61 20.68 4.41 12.34
C VAL A 61 19.84 3.52 13.25
N SER A 62 20.19 3.44 14.55
CA SER A 62 19.43 2.64 15.52
C SER A 62 17.99 3.12 15.67
N LEU A 63 17.78 4.43 15.76
CA LEU A 63 16.45 5.04 15.81
C LEU A 63 15.63 4.70 14.57
N SER A 64 16.20 4.89 13.37
CA SER A 64 15.52 4.57 12.11
C SER A 64 15.17 3.09 12.01
N HIS A 65 16.01 2.19 12.51
CA HIS A 65 15.73 0.76 12.52
C HIS A 65 14.61 0.38 13.49
N LEU A 66 14.58 0.94 14.71
CA LEU A 66 13.46 0.74 15.63
C LEU A 66 12.16 1.27 15.05
N ALA A 67 12.21 2.42 14.38
CA ALA A 67 11.05 3.00 13.72
C ALA A 67 10.46 2.06 12.64
N ILE A 68 11.32 1.37 11.88
CA ILE A 68 10.90 0.36 10.90
C ILE A 68 10.22 -0.82 11.60
N ASP A 69 10.85 -1.36 12.66
CA ASP A 69 10.32 -2.54 13.35
C ASP A 69 8.95 -2.28 13.97
N HIS A 70 8.78 -1.14 14.64
CA HIS A 70 7.50 -0.75 15.20
C HIS A 70 6.45 -0.48 14.10
N PHE A 71 6.84 0.08 12.95
CA PHE A 71 5.89 0.20 11.83
C PHE A 71 5.42 -1.19 11.35
N MET A 72 6.34 -2.15 11.23
CA MET A 72 5.99 -3.53 10.85
C MET A 72 5.11 -4.22 11.90
N LEU A 73 5.32 -3.95 13.18
CA LEU A 73 4.49 -4.49 14.27
C LEU A 73 3.09 -3.86 14.24
N PHE A 74 3.00 -2.56 13.96
CA PHE A 74 1.73 -1.90 13.66
C PHE A 74 1.04 -2.56 12.46
N GLU A 75 1.75 -2.86 11.38
CA GLU A 75 1.12 -3.50 10.22
C GLU A 75 0.52 -4.87 10.56
N GLN A 76 1.15 -5.63 11.47
CA GLN A 76 0.66 -6.93 11.94
C GLN A 76 -0.51 -6.83 12.92
N THR A 77 -0.43 -5.93 13.91
CA THR A 77 -1.38 -5.87 15.02
C THR A 77 -2.49 -4.84 14.83
N LYS A 78 -2.27 -3.88 13.93
CA LYS A 78 -3.03 -2.62 13.81
C LYS A 78 -3.06 -1.81 15.12
N GLY A 79 -2.09 -2.05 16.01
CA GLY A 79 -1.92 -1.33 17.27
C GLY A 79 -1.40 0.09 17.03
N ARG A 80 -2.20 1.09 17.39
CA ARG A 80 -1.83 2.51 17.25
C ARG A 80 -0.52 2.86 17.95
N GLN A 81 -0.26 2.27 19.12
CA GLN A 81 0.91 2.59 19.93
C GLN A 81 2.22 2.37 19.18
N ASP A 82 2.35 1.27 18.43
CA ASP A 82 3.55 1.00 17.65
C ASP A 82 3.73 1.99 16.50
N LEU A 83 2.63 2.47 15.92
CA LEU A 83 2.70 3.51 14.91
C LEU A 83 3.17 4.85 15.48
N ASP A 84 2.67 5.24 16.66
CA ASP A 84 3.10 6.44 17.37
C ASP A 84 4.59 6.34 17.77
N ILE A 85 5.06 5.16 18.19
CA ILE A 85 6.48 4.90 18.47
C ILE A 85 7.32 5.00 17.18
N SER A 86 6.85 4.46 16.06
CA SER A 86 7.53 4.56 14.76
C SER A 86 7.74 6.01 14.35
N ILE A 87 6.69 6.83 14.44
CA ILE A 87 6.74 8.26 14.13
C ILE A 87 7.78 8.96 15.01
N LYS A 88 7.69 8.77 16.33
CA LYS A 88 8.62 9.36 17.30
C LYS A 88 10.07 9.02 16.99
N TYR A 89 10.40 7.76 16.71
CA TYR A 89 11.78 7.38 16.42
C TYR A 89 12.30 7.92 15.08
N TYR A 90 11.44 8.08 14.07
CA TYR A 90 11.85 8.78 12.85
C TYR A 90 12.08 10.28 13.09
N GLU A 91 11.25 10.94 13.88
CA GLU A 91 11.44 12.34 14.26
C GLU A 91 12.79 12.52 14.99
N GLU A 92 13.08 11.71 16.01
CA GLU A 92 14.37 11.73 16.71
C GLU A 92 15.55 11.42 15.77
N ALA A 93 15.39 10.49 14.81
CA ALA A 93 16.44 10.21 13.84
C ALA A 93 16.72 11.43 12.93
N LEU A 94 15.69 12.20 12.57
CA LEU A 94 15.81 13.38 11.73
C LEU A 94 16.44 14.57 12.45
N GLU A 95 16.41 14.62 13.79
CA GLU A 95 17.17 15.61 14.56
C GLU A 95 18.68 15.35 14.48
N VAL A 96 19.08 14.11 14.26
CA VAL A 96 20.50 13.69 14.21
C VAL A 96 21.03 13.64 12.78
N TRP A 97 20.21 13.25 11.80
CA TRP A 97 20.67 13.13 10.40
C TRP A 97 21.07 14.48 9.79
N PRO A 98 22.30 14.61 9.26
CA PRO A 98 22.70 15.81 8.53
C PRO A 98 21.81 16.06 7.30
N GLU A 99 21.62 17.32 6.96
CA GLU A 99 20.94 17.71 5.72
C GLU A 99 21.67 17.12 4.50
N GLY A 100 20.91 16.66 3.50
CA GLY A 100 21.47 16.01 2.31
C GLY A 100 21.97 14.57 2.50
N HIS A 101 21.99 14.03 3.72
CA HIS A 101 22.39 12.64 3.95
C HIS A 101 21.36 11.66 3.38
N ASN A 102 21.80 10.61 2.68
CA ASN A 102 20.89 9.64 2.04
C ASN A 102 19.91 8.99 3.03
N ASN A 103 20.38 8.63 4.24
CA ASN A 103 19.50 8.05 5.26
C ASN A 103 18.48 9.04 5.79
N ARG A 104 18.73 10.35 5.74
CA ARG A 104 17.73 11.38 6.05
C ARG A 104 16.52 11.26 5.13
N ALA A 105 16.78 11.16 3.82
CA ALA A 105 15.71 11.01 2.82
C ALA A 105 14.95 9.69 2.97
N ILE A 106 15.60 8.62 3.46
CA ILE A 106 14.94 7.34 3.77
C ILE A 106 14.05 7.49 5.02
N SER A 107 14.55 8.10 6.09
CA SER A 107 13.78 8.36 7.31
C SER A 107 12.58 9.28 7.05
N LEU A 108 12.76 10.35 6.27
CA LEU A 108 11.65 11.23 5.84
C LEU A 108 10.58 10.46 5.07
N LEU A 109 10.98 9.62 4.11
CA LEU A 109 10.05 8.84 3.32
C LEU A 109 9.23 7.88 4.19
N ASN A 110 9.88 7.20 5.13
CA ASN A 110 9.18 6.26 6.00
C ASN A 110 8.32 6.98 7.05
N LEU A 111 8.76 8.13 7.56
CA LEU A 111 7.95 8.99 8.42
C LEU A 111 6.67 9.43 7.69
N ALA A 112 6.79 9.85 6.42
CA ALA A 112 5.63 10.21 5.61
C ALA A 112 4.63 9.04 5.48
N ILE A 113 5.13 7.81 5.32
CA ILE A 113 4.29 6.58 5.29
C ILE A 113 3.62 6.33 6.65
N SER A 114 4.34 6.47 7.75
CA SER A 114 3.80 6.29 9.11
C SER A 114 2.71 7.32 9.42
N LEU A 115 2.96 8.60 9.14
CA LEU A 115 1.98 9.68 9.32
C LEU A 115 0.72 9.45 8.49
N ARG A 116 0.87 9.09 7.20
CA ARG A 116 -0.28 8.75 6.34
C ARG A 116 -1.05 7.54 6.84
N SER A 117 -0.38 6.58 7.48
CA SER A 117 -1.03 5.43 8.10
C SER A 117 -1.81 5.84 9.36
N ARG A 118 -1.28 6.78 10.15
CA ARG A 118 -1.96 7.29 11.35
C ARG A 118 -3.17 8.12 10.97
N PHE A 119 -3.05 8.98 9.96
CA PHE A 119 -4.17 9.67 9.33
C PHE A 119 -5.28 8.68 8.92
N LYS A 120 -4.96 7.57 8.24
CA LYS A 120 -5.97 6.57 7.86
C LYS A 120 -6.69 5.92 9.05
N MET A 121 -6.04 5.86 10.23
CA MET A 121 -6.64 5.28 11.43
C MET A 121 -7.54 6.25 12.18
N ILE A 122 -7.11 7.50 12.35
CA ILE A 122 -7.78 8.45 13.26
C ILE A 122 -8.29 9.73 12.59
N GLY A 123 -7.99 9.93 11.31
CA GLY A 123 -8.46 11.07 10.51
C GLY A 123 -7.74 12.39 10.77
N ASP A 124 -6.55 12.38 11.36
CA ASP A 124 -5.79 13.59 11.67
C ASP A 124 -5.18 14.23 10.40
N LEU A 125 -5.79 15.32 9.92
CA LEU A 125 -5.35 15.98 8.70
C LEU A 125 -3.95 16.60 8.82
N ASP A 126 -3.50 16.96 10.03
CA ASP A 126 -2.15 17.50 10.21
C ASP A 126 -1.09 16.44 9.89
N ASP A 127 -1.33 15.17 10.22
CA ASP A 127 -0.47 14.07 9.82
C ASP A 127 -0.37 13.93 8.30
N LEU A 128 -1.51 14.09 7.61
CA LEU A 128 -1.54 13.98 6.16
C LEU A 128 -0.78 15.13 5.49
N ASP A 129 -0.94 16.35 5.98
CA ASP A 129 -0.20 17.50 5.46
C ASP A 129 1.30 17.39 5.77
N MET A 130 1.68 16.90 6.94
CA MET A 130 3.08 16.63 7.28
C MET A 130 3.68 15.50 6.43
N SER A 131 2.91 14.44 6.15
CA SER A 131 3.29 13.38 5.22
C SER A 131 3.63 13.94 3.84
N ILE A 132 2.78 14.80 3.29
CA ILE A 132 2.98 15.43 1.97
C ILE A 132 4.23 16.33 1.98
N LYS A 133 4.42 17.15 3.02
CA LYS A 133 5.62 18.00 3.15
C LYS A 133 6.91 17.17 3.14
N HIS A 134 6.95 16.06 3.87
CA HIS A 134 8.12 15.18 3.88
C HIS A 134 8.32 14.47 2.53
N ASP A 135 7.25 14.00 1.87
CA ASP A 135 7.34 13.43 0.52
C ASP A 135 7.89 14.46 -0.51
N GLU A 136 7.52 15.74 -0.39
CA GLU A 136 8.09 16.84 -1.19
C GLU A 136 9.59 17.07 -0.92
N GLU A 137 10.01 17.06 0.35
CA GLU A 137 11.43 17.16 0.72
C GLU A 137 12.25 16.00 0.15
N VAL A 138 11.74 14.77 0.23
CA VAL A 138 12.40 13.59 -0.35
C VAL A 138 12.51 13.73 -1.87
N LEU A 139 11.47 14.24 -2.54
CA LEU A 139 11.50 14.45 -3.99
C LEU A 139 12.54 15.51 -4.38
N LYS A 140 12.67 16.60 -3.61
CA LYS A 140 13.71 17.62 -3.80
C LYS A 140 15.12 17.05 -3.66
N ALA A 141 15.33 16.14 -2.71
CA ALA A 141 16.60 15.45 -2.51
C ALA A 141 16.92 14.40 -3.60
N ARG A 142 15.97 14.07 -4.49
CA ARG A 142 16.11 13.08 -5.57
C ARG A 142 15.89 13.74 -6.92
N PRO A 143 16.89 14.50 -7.42
CA PRO A 143 16.79 15.22 -8.70
C PRO A 143 16.62 14.26 -9.89
N GLU A 144 16.42 14.84 -11.07
CA GLU A 144 16.32 14.07 -12.32
C GLU A 144 17.52 13.12 -12.50
N GLY A 145 17.25 11.89 -12.97
CA GLY A 145 18.24 10.81 -13.08
C GLY A 145 18.49 10.03 -11.78
N HIS A 146 18.00 10.49 -10.62
CA HIS A 146 18.15 9.72 -9.37
C HIS A 146 17.37 8.40 -9.43
N PRO A 147 17.98 7.23 -9.12
CA PRO A 147 17.34 5.91 -9.26
C PRO A 147 16.00 5.76 -8.52
N ASN A 148 15.88 6.38 -7.35
CA ASN A 148 14.67 6.32 -6.52
C ASN A 148 13.67 7.48 -6.75
N ARG A 149 13.86 8.31 -7.78
CA ARG A 149 12.97 9.45 -8.04
C ARG A 149 11.53 8.99 -8.35
N ALA A 150 11.38 7.95 -9.16
CA ALA A 150 10.07 7.38 -9.51
C ALA A 150 9.26 6.95 -8.28
N VAL A 151 9.93 6.35 -7.29
CA VAL A 151 9.30 5.93 -6.03
C VAL A 151 8.82 7.14 -5.21
N SER A 152 9.62 8.21 -5.14
CA SER A 152 9.22 9.44 -4.45
C SER A 152 8.04 10.13 -5.11
N LEU A 153 8.02 10.20 -6.43
CA LEU A 153 6.90 10.76 -7.20
C LEU A 153 5.59 10.01 -6.90
N SER A 154 5.60 8.67 -6.92
CA SER A 154 4.40 7.89 -6.61
C SER A 154 3.96 8.00 -5.15
N ASN A 155 4.89 8.11 -4.19
CA ASN A 155 4.51 8.32 -2.78
C ASN A 155 3.84 9.68 -2.57
N LEU A 156 4.40 10.74 -3.15
CA LEU A 156 3.78 12.06 -3.14
C LEU A 156 2.39 12.04 -3.81
N ALA A 157 2.26 11.37 -4.96
CA ALA A 157 0.97 11.20 -5.64
C ALA A 157 -0.08 10.52 -4.75
N VAL A 158 0.29 9.48 -4.00
CA VAL A 158 -0.59 8.80 -3.04
C VAL A 158 -1.05 9.73 -1.92
N GLY A 159 -0.15 10.56 -1.39
CA GLY A 159 -0.45 11.57 -0.37
C GLY A 159 -1.46 12.60 -0.89
N LEU A 160 -1.19 13.18 -2.05
CA LEU A 160 -2.05 14.16 -2.73
C LEU A 160 -3.44 13.58 -3.06
N ARG A 161 -3.51 12.37 -3.63
CA ARG A 161 -4.80 11.68 -3.86
C ARG A 161 -5.56 11.49 -2.55
N THR A 162 -4.86 11.15 -1.47
CA THR A 162 -5.48 10.95 -0.16
C THR A 162 -6.05 12.26 0.38
N ARG A 163 -5.33 13.38 0.23
CA ARG A 163 -5.83 14.71 0.64
C ARG A 163 -7.00 15.17 -0.23
N PHE A 164 -6.96 14.93 -1.54
CA PHE A 164 -8.11 15.15 -2.42
C PHE A 164 -9.37 14.41 -1.93
N ASN A 165 -9.26 13.14 -1.55
CA ASN A 165 -10.42 12.37 -1.08
C ASN A 165 -11.04 12.93 0.22
N GLN A 166 -10.30 13.75 0.99
CA GLN A 166 -10.80 14.40 2.20
C GLN A 166 -11.33 15.81 1.95
N THR A 167 -10.63 16.57 1.12
CA THR A 167 -10.85 18.01 0.96
C THR A 167 -11.63 18.37 -0.31
N GLY A 168 -11.62 17.50 -1.31
CA GLY A 168 -12.12 17.77 -2.65
C GLY A 168 -11.22 18.70 -3.47
N ASP A 169 -10.01 19.05 -3.01
CA ASP A 169 -9.11 19.93 -3.76
C ASP A 169 -8.56 19.25 -5.03
N ARG A 170 -9.19 19.56 -6.16
CA ARG A 170 -8.81 19.01 -7.48
C ARG A 170 -7.36 19.28 -7.85
N MET A 171 -6.75 20.35 -7.35
CA MET A 171 -5.36 20.66 -7.66
C MET A 171 -4.42 19.56 -7.16
N ASP A 172 -4.72 18.96 -6.00
CA ASP A 172 -3.95 17.83 -5.47
C ASP A 172 -4.07 16.60 -6.37
N LEU A 173 -5.28 16.26 -6.80
CA LEU A 173 -5.47 15.09 -7.66
C LEU A 173 -4.78 15.26 -9.02
N ASP A 174 -4.88 16.44 -9.62
CA ASP A 174 -4.19 16.73 -10.88
C ASP A 174 -2.67 16.73 -10.71
N MET A 175 -2.14 17.19 -9.57
CA MET A 175 -0.73 17.06 -9.23
C MET A 175 -0.31 15.60 -9.06
N GLY A 176 -1.10 14.79 -8.35
CA GLY A 176 -0.85 13.36 -8.19
C GLY A 176 -0.77 12.63 -9.52
N ILE A 177 -1.74 12.85 -10.41
CA ILE A 177 -1.75 12.29 -11.77
C ILE A 177 -0.50 12.70 -12.56
N ARG A 178 -0.03 13.96 -12.42
CA ARG A 178 1.20 14.42 -13.09
C ARG A 178 2.42 13.67 -12.56
N HIS A 179 2.53 13.50 -11.24
CA HIS A 179 3.65 12.78 -10.62
C HIS A 179 3.65 11.29 -10.97
N ASP A 180 2.50 10.61 -10.95
CA ASP A 180 2.42 9.20 -11.35
C ASP A 180 2.72 8.99 -12.84
N LYS A 181 2.34 9.95 -13.71
CA LYS A 181 2.76 9.93 -15.12
C LYS A 181 4.28 10.09 -15.28
N GLU A 182 4.92 10.95 -14.49
CA GLU A 182 6.37 11.10 -14.49
C GLU A 182 7.04 9.82 -13.97
N ALA A 183 6.56 9.25 -12.86
CA ALA A 183 7.06 8.00 -12.30
C ALA A 183 7.00 6.84 -13.31
N LEU A 184 5.88 6.71 -14.02
CA LEU A 184 5.70 5.69 -15.06
C LEU A 184 6.66 5.87 -16.25
N LYS A 185 6.97 7.12 -16.64
CA LYS A 185 7.96 7.40 -17.70
C LYS A 185 9.37 6.97 -17.31
N LEU A 186 9.73 7.10 -16.04
CA LEU A 186 11.03 6.70 -15.51
C LEU A 186 11.19 5.17 -15.39
N GLN A 187 10.13 4.40 -15.62
CA GLN A 187 10.11 2.95 -15.48
C GLN A 187 9.69 2.31 -16.81
N PRO A 188 10.61 2.20 -17.78
CA PRO A 188 10.32 1.66 -19.12
C PRO A 188 9.90 0.18 -19.08
N ASP A 189 9.45 -0.35 -20.22
CA ASP A 189 9.06 -1.76 -20.33
C ASP A 189 10.18 -2.70 -19.83
N GLY A 190 9.79 -3.71 -19.03
CA GLY A 190 10.72 -4.60 -18.34
C GLY A 190 11.22 -4.11 -16.97
N HIS A 191 10.98 -2.84 -16.60
CA HIS A 191 11.34 -2.35 -15.26
C HIS A 191 10.48 -3.03 -14.17
N PRO A 192 11.07 -3.54 -13.08
CA PRO A 192 10.36 -4.35 -12.07
C PRO A 192 9.19 -3.61 -11.41
N ASN A 193 9.32 -2.30 -11.19
CA ASN A 193 8.29 -1.49 -10.54
C ASN A 193 7.22 -0.94 -11.50
N ARG A 194 7.30 -1.21 -12.81
CA ARG A 194 6.39 -0.63 -13.80
C ARG A 194 4.94 -1.03 -13.56
N ALA A 195 4.70 -2.27 -13.13
CA ALA A 195 3.35 -2.76 -12.80
C ALA A 195 2.70 -1.94 -11.67
N ALA A 196 3.48 -1.62 -10.62
CA ALA A 196 3.02 -0.81 -9.51
C ALA A 196 2.70 0.64 -9.94
N SER A 197 3.55 1.27 -10.75
CA SER A 197 3.29 2.64 -11.25
C SER A 197 2.08 2.71 -12.17
N LEU A 198 1.85 1.69 -13.00
CA LEU A 198 0.61 1.58 -13.79
C LEU A 198 -0.61 1.48 -12.89
N GLY A 199 -0.54 0.67 -11.83
CA GLY A 199 -1.61 0.54 -10.83
C GLY A 199 -1.92 1.86 -10.11
N ASN A 200 -0.90 2.58 -9.65
CA ASN A 200 -1.07 3.87 -8.97
C ASN A 200 -1.74 4.91 -9.87
N LEU A 201 -1.23 5.07 -11.11
CA LEU A 201 -1.83 5.98 -12.09
C LEU A 201 -3.27 5.60 -12.40
N ALA A 202 -3.57 4.29 -12.50
CA ALA A 202 -4.94 3.83 -12.71
C ALA A 202 -5.86 4.24 -11.56
N VAL A 203 -5.42 4.12 -10.30
CA VAL A 203 -6.22 4.52 -9.12
C VAL A 203 -6.50 6.03 -9.11
N ASP A 204 -5.52 6.86 -9.50
CA ASP A 204 -5.73 8.30 -9.64
C ASP A 204 -6.75 8.65 -10.73
N LEU A 205 -6.64 8.01 -11.90
CA LEU A 205 -7.59 8.19 -13.01
C LEU A 205 -9.00 7.74 -12.62
N TRP A 206 -9.12 6.61 -11.91
CA TRP A 206 -10.40 6.17 -11.34
C TRP A 206 -10.98 7.19 -10.36
N THR A 207 -10.12 7.80 -9.55
CA THR A 207 -10.53 8.82 -8.58
C THR A 207 -11.06 10.07 -9.30
N ARG A 208 -10.37 10.52 -10.34
CA ARG A 208 -10.82 11.67 -11.15
C ARG A 208 -12.08 11.36 -11.96
N PHE A 209 -12.21 10.14 -12.45
CA PHE A 209 -13.45 9.67 -13.07
C PHE A 209 -14.64 9.73 -12.11
N LYS A 210 -14.49 9.28 -10.86
CA LYS A 210 -15.58 9.37 -9.87
C LYS A 210 -15.99 10.80 -9.57
N ASP A 211 -15.04 11.74 -9.61
CA ASP A 211 -15.29 13.17 -9.37
C ASP A 211 -15.93 13.88 -10.57
N THR A 212 -15.48 13.57 -11.79
CA THR A 212 -15.84 14.31 -13.00
C THR A 212 -16.87 13.62 -13.88
N GLY A 213 -17.00 12.30 -13.76
CA GLY A 213 -17.75 11.46 -14.69
C GLY A 213 -17.11 11.27 -16.07
N ASP A 214 -15.87 11.76 -16.30
CA ASP A 214 -15.22 11.64 -17.62
C ASP A 214 -14.83 10.19 -17.92
N ILE A 215 -15.61 9.54 -18.77
CA ILE A 215 -15.41 8.15 -19.18
C ILE A 215 -14.02 7.88 -19.80
N ARG A 216 -13.34 8.92 -20.33
CA ARG A 216 -11.98 8.77 -20.86
C ARG A 216 -10.99 8.39 -19.78
N ASP A 217 -11.17 8.89 -18.56
CA ASP A 217 -10.34 8.49 -17.42
C ASP A 217 -10.62 7.06 -16.99
N LEU A 218 -11.88 6.61 -17.06
CA LEU A 218 -12.23 5.21 -16.82
C LEU A 218 -11.60 4.28 -17.87
N ASP A 219 -11.64 4.66 -19.14
CA ASP A 219 -10.99 3.90 -20.22
C ASP A 219 -9.47 3.82 -20.03
N LEU A 220 -8.83 4.93 -19.66
CA LEU A 220 -7.39 4.93 -19.38
C LEU A 220 -7.05 4.10 -18.14
N ASN A 221 -7.87 4.20 -17.08
CA ASN A 221 -7.76 3.34 -15.91
C ASN A 221 -7.78 1.86 -16.31
N ILE A 222 -8.78 1.41 -17.08
CA ILE A 222 -8.91 0.01 -17.51
C ILE A 222 -7.67 -0.43 -18.29
N ARG A 223 -7.20 0.39 -19.24
CA ARG A 223 -5.99 0.09 -20.02
C ARG A 223 -4.75 -0.06 -19.14
N HIS A 224 -4.55 0.83 -18.17
CA HIS A 224 -3.41 0.76 -17.26
C HIS A 224 -3.50 -0.46 -16.32
N GLN A 225 -4.69 -0.81 -15.83
CA GLN A 225 -4.88 -2.01 -15.02
C GLN A 225 -4.63 -3.30 -15.82
N GLN A 226 -5.10 -3.36 -17.06
CA GLN A 226 -4.79 -4.47 -17.97
C GLN A 226 -3.29 -4.60 -18.24
N ALA A 227 -2.60 -3.47 -18.44
CA ALA A 227 -1.15 -3.46 -18.62
C ALA A 227 -0.41 -3.91 -17.35
N ALA A 228 -0.83 -3.46 -16.16
CA ALA A 228 -0.25 -3.89 -14.89
C ALA A 228 -0.45 -5.39 -14.66
N LEU A 229 -1.66 -5.92 -14.92
CA LEU A 229 -1.99 -7.33 -14.75
C LEU A 229 -1.13 -8.25 -15.62
N LYS A 230 -0.80 -7.83 -16.86
CA LYS A 230 0.11 -8.58 -17.75
C LYS A 230 1.54 -8.68 -17.21
N LEU A 231 1.95 -7.74 -16.36
CA LEU A 231 3.30 -7.68 -15.79
C LEU A 231 3.42 -8.42 -14.46
N TRP A 232 2.31 -8.68 -13.77
CA TRP A 232 2.33 -9.45 -12.53
C TRP A 232 2.49 -10.95 -12.79
N PRO A 233 3.56 -11.60 -12.29
CA PRO A 233 3.68 -13.05 -12.37
C PRO A 233 2.50 -13.77 -11.71
N GLU A 234 2.26 -15.02 -12.12
CA GLU A 234 1.36 -15.91 -11.39
C GLU A 234 1.85 -16.05 -9.94
N GLY A 235 0.92 -15.97 -8.98
CA GLY A 235 1.24 -16.01 -7.54
C GLY A 235 1.75 -14.70 -6.93
N HIS A 236 1.94 -13.62 -7.71
CA HIS A 236 2.32 -12.33 -7.14
C HIS A 236 1.22 -11.79 -6.19
N PRO A 237 1.54 -11.30 -4.98
CA PRO A 237 0.55 -10.84 -4.00
C PRO A 237 -0.42 -9.77 -4.54
N ASP A 238 0.10 -8.82 -5.34
CA ASP A 238 -0.71 -7.73 -5.90
C ASP A 238 -1.57 -8.12 -7.11
N ARG A 239 -1.42 -9.35 -7.63
CA ARG A 239 -2.16 -9.81 -8.80
C ARG A 239 -3.65 -9.88 -8.51
N ALA A 240 -4.04 -10.48 -7.38
CA ALA A 240 -5.45 -10.63 -7.00
C ALA A 240 -6.16 -9.28 -6.83
N GLY A 241 -5.48 -8.29 -6.23
CA GLY A 241 -5.99 -6.93 -6.08
C GLY A 241 -6.14 -6.21 -7.42
N SER A 242 -5.16 -6.38 -8.33
CA SER A 242 -5.21 -5.80 -9.68
C SER A 242 -6.37 -6.36 -10.51
N ILE A 243 -6.61 -7.68 -10.46
CA ILE A 243 -7.75 -8.32 -11.14
C ILE A 243 -9.08 -7.81 -10.57
N PHE A 244 -9.19 -7.71 -9.23
CA PHE A 244 -10.38 -7.19 -8.59
C PHE A 244 -10.70 -5.76 -9.04
N ASN A 245 -9.71 -4.86 -9.01
CA ASN A 245 -9.89 -3.46 -9.43
C ASN A 245 -10.29 -3.36 -10.91
N LEU A 246 -9.77 -4.24 -11.78
CA LEU A 246 -10.11 -4.28 -13.20
C LEU A 246 -11.59 -4.68 -13.38
N ALA A 247 -12.04 -5.71 -12.66
CA ALA A 247 -13.45 -6.12 -12.68
C ALA A 247 -14.39 -4.99 -12.21
N VAL A 248 -14.04 -4.28 -11.13
CA VAL A 248 -14.81 -3.11 -10.65
C VAL A 248 -14.93 -2.04 -11.74
N SER A 249 -13.84 -1.78 -12.45
CA SER A 249 -13.77 -0.74 -13.48
C SER A 249 -14.58 -1.11 -14.71
N LEU A 250 -14.49 -2.37 -15.17
CA LEU A 250 -15.28 -2.92 -16.27
C LEU A 250 -16.79 -2.89 -15.97
N ARG A 251 -17.22 -3.35 -14.79
CA ARG A 251 -18.63 -3.24 -14.37
C ARG A 251 -19.12 -1.79 -14.39
N THR A 252 -18.25 -0.87 -13.98
CA THR A 252 -18.60 0.55 -13.92
C THR A 252 -18.74 1.14 -15.32
N ARG A 253 -17.86 0.75 -16.26
CA ARG A 253 -17.99 1.14 -17.67
C ARG A 253 -19.26 0.56 -18.29
N PHE A 254 -19.55 -0.72 -18.03
CA PHE A 254 -20.82 -1.35 -18.40
C PHE A 254 -22.03 -0.52 -17.95
N LYS A 255 -22.05 -0.01 -16.71
CA LYS A 255 -23.17 0.81 -16.22
C LYS A 255 -23.37 2.10 -17.02
N GLN A 256 -22.29 2.65 -17.58
CA GLN A 256 -22.33 3.88 -18.38
C GLN A 256 -22.64 3.61 -19.85
N THR A 257 -22.07 2.56 -20.44
CA THR A 257 -22.15 2.26 -21.88
C THR A 257 -23.21 1.24 -22.25
N ARG A 258 -23.64 0.42 -21.27
CA ARG A 258 -24.49 -0.77 -21.44
C ARG A 258 -23.89 -1.85 -22.34
N ASP A 259 -22.57 -1.83 -22.54
CA ASP A 259 -21.85 -2.85 -23.30
C ASP A 259 -21.73 -4.14 -22.48
N GLY A 260 -22.55 -5.15 -22.82
CA GLY A 260 -22.56 -6.44 -22.12
C GLY A 260 -21.22 -7.16 -22.09
N SER A 261 -20.32 -6.91 -23.04
CA SER A 261 -18.99 -7.52 -23.04
C SER A 261 -18.13 -7.10 -21.84
N ASP A 262 -18.28 -5.86 -21.38
CA ASP A 262 -17.62 -5.38 -20.16
C ASP A 262 -18.14 -6.09 -18.91
N LEU A 263 -19.44 -6.40 -18.89
CA LEU A 263 -20.04 -7.11 -17.76
C LEU A 263 -19.56 -8.56 -17.70
N ASP A 264 -19.48 -9.23 -18.85
CA ASP A 264 -18.96 -10.60 -18.92
C ASP A 264 -17.48 -10.67 -18.53
N LEU A 265 -16.65 -9.73 -19.01
CA LEU A 265 -15.24 -9.63 -18.58
C LEU A 265 -15.10 -9.31 -17.09
N SER A 266 -15.98 -8.47 -16.54
CA SER A 266 -16.03 -8.20 -15.10
C SER A 266 -16.33 -9.47 -14.29
N ILE A 267 -17.28 -10.30 -14.74
CA ILE A 267 -17.61 -11.60 -14.12
C ILE A 267 -16.39 -12.53 -14.15
N GLU A 268 -15.76 -12.68 -15.31
CA GLU A 268 -14.59 -13.56 -15.50
C GLU A 268 -13.44 -13.16 -14.56
N HIS A 269 -13.05 -11.89 -14.57
CA HIS A 269 -11.98 -11.40 -13.70
C HIS A 269 -12.34 -11.52 -12.23
N ASN A 270 -13.59 -11.24 -11.84
CA ASN A 270 -13.95 -11.34 -10.43
C ASN A 270 -13.99 -12.80 -9.93
N GLN A 271 -14.32 -13.76 -10.80
CA GLN A 271 -14.14 -15.19 -10.53
C GLN A 271 -12.65 -15.58 -10.43
N GLU A 272 -11.78 -15.07 -11.31
CA GLU A 272 -10.33 -15.29 -11.23
C GLU A 272 -9.76 -14.74 -9.91
N ALA A 273 -10.14 -13.52 -9.52
CA ALA A 273 -9.73 -12.92 -8.25
C ALA A 273 -10.15 -13.80 -7.06
N LEU A 274 -11.37 -14.35 -7.06
CA LEU A 274 -11.83 -15.23 -5.97
C LEU A 274 -11.05 -16.54 -5.86
N LYS A 275 -10.52 -17.08 -6.97
CA LYS A 275 -9.65 -18.27 -6.95
C LYS A 275 -8.32 -17.99 -6.25
N LEU A 276 -7.82 -16.75 -6.34
CA LEU A 276 -6.58 -16.29 -5.70
C LEU A 276 -6.79 -15.79 -4.26
N GLN A 277 -8.03 -15.78 -3.76
CA GLN A 277 -8.40 -15.23 -2.46
C GLN A 277 -8.94 -16.36 -1.56
N PRO A 278 -8.09 -17.11 -0.85
CA PRO A 278 -8.53 -18.20 0.03
C PRO A 278 -9.43 -17.69 1.18
N MET A 279 -10.04 -18.61 1.93
CA MET A 279 -10.82 -18.27 3.12
C MET A 279 -9.95 -17.44 4.09
N GLY A 280 -10.47 -16.30 4.54
CA GLY A 280 -9.74 -15.35 5.38
C GLY A 280 -9.01 -14.23 4.62
N HIS A 281 -8.91 -14.28 3.29
CA HIS A 281 -8.30 -13.19 2.53
C HIS A 281 -9.12 -11.88 2.69
N PRO A 282 -8.50 -10.73 3.01
CA PRO A 282 -9.21 -9.49 3.34
C PRO A 282 -10.19 -9.00 2.26
N LEU A 283 -9.84 -9.20 0.98
CA LEU A 283 -10.68 -8.79 -0.15
C LEU A 283 -11.77 -9.81 -0.53
N ARG A 284 -11.78 -11.03 0.02
CA ARG A 284 -12.67 -12.10 -0.45
C ARG A 284 -14.14 -11.73 -0.34
N ALA A 285 -14.57 -11.21 0.82
CA ALA A 285 -15.95 -10.78 1.05
C ALA A 285 -16.40 -9.69 0.06
N THR A 286 -15.52 -8.74 -0.22
CA THR A 286 -15.79 -7.66 -1.18
C THR A 286 -15.88 -8.20 -2.61
N SER A 287 -15.00 -9.11 -3.01
CA SER A 287 -15.06 -9.79 -4.31
C SER A 287 -16.35 -10.60 -4.48
N LEU A 288 -16.79 -11.34 -3.46
CA LEU A 288 -18.07 -12.07 -3.48
C LEU A 288 -19.26 -11.14 -3.71
N SER A 289 -19.28 -10.00 -3.00
CA SER A 289 -20.34 -9.00 -3.15
C SER A 289 -20.34 -8.38 -4.56
N HIS A 290 -19.17 -8.04 -5.11
CA HIS A 290 -19.06 -7.50 -6.46
C HIS A 290 -19.50 -8.50 -7.52
N LEU A 291 -19.17 -9.79 -7.36
CA LEU A 291 -19.59 -10.82 -8.30
C LEU A 291 -21.11 -11.03 -8.25
N ALA A 292 -21.70 -11.00 -7.06
CA ALA A 292 -23.17 -11.03 -6.91
C ALA A 292 -23.84 -9.88 -7.66
N PHE A 293 -23.28 -8.67 -7.54
CA PHE A 293 -23.79 -7.52 -8.29
C PHE A 293 -23.61 -7.62 -9.79
N ASN A 294 -22.51 -8.20 -10.28
CA ASN A 294 -22.35 -8.46 -11.71
C ASN A 294 -23.44 -9.40 -12.23
N PHE A 295 -23.71 -10.50 -11.51
CA PHE A 295 -24.77 -11.42 -11.88
C PHE A 295 -26.17 -10.78 -11.81
N THR A 296 -26.41 -9.90 -10.84
CA THR A 296 -27.67 -9.13 -10.77
C THR A 296 -27.82 -8.22 -11.98
N ASP A 297 -26.76 -7.51 -12.35
CA ASP A 297 -26.75 -6.65 -13.53
C ASP A 297 -26.99 -7.46 -14.82
N ARG A 298 -26.43 -8.68 -14.93
CA ARG A 298 -26.59 -9.53 -16.11
C ARG A 298 -27.98 -10.14 -16.19
N PHE A 299 -28.52 -10.61 -15.07
CA PHE A 299 -29.92 -11.02 -14.95
C PHE A 299 -30.88 -9.92 -15.42
N ALA A 300 -30.62 -8.66 -15.05
CA ALA A 300 -31.46 -7.55 -15.50
C ALA A 300 -31.43 -7.34 -17.03
N GLN A 301 -30.40 -7.82 -17.73
CA GLN A 301 -30.32 -7.77 -19.19
C GLN A 301 -30.88 -9.01 -19.89
N THR A 302 -30.65 -10.20 -19.33
CA THR A 302 -30.90 -11.48 -19.99
C THR A 302 -32.14 -12.21 -19.48
N ALA A 303 -32.62 -11.85 -18.28
CA ALA A 303 -33.58 -12.60 -17.48
C ALA A 303 -33.15 -14.05 -17.19
N ASP A 304 -31.85 -14.37 -17.24
CA ASP A 304 -31.32 -15.69 -16.92
C ASP A 304 -31.43 -16.00 -15.42
N ARG A 305 -32.27 -17.00 -15.09
CA ARG A 305 -32.52 -17.41 -13.71
C ARG A 305 -31.26 -17.92 -13.01
N GLU A 306 -30.30 -18.50 -13.72
CA GLU A 306 -29.04 -18.98 -13.12
C GLU A 306 -28.18 -17.83 -12.59
N ASP A 307 -28.23 -16.67 -13.25
CA ASP A 307 -27.54 -15.46 -12.78
C ASP A 307 -28.18 -14.96 -11.47
N LEU A 308 -29.51 -14.95 -11.37
CA LEU A 308 -30.20 -14.56 -10.14
C LEU A 308 -29.84 -15.50 -8.97
N LEU A 309 -29.83 -16.82 -9.22
CA LEU A 309 -29.44 -17.81 -8.20
C LEU A 309 -27.98 -17.64 -7.78
N SER A 310 -27.09 -17.42 -8.74
CA SER A 310 -25.67 -17.17 -8.50
C SER A 310 -25.46 -15.91 -7.66
N SER A 311 -26.17 -14.82 -7.98
CA SER A 311 -26.15 -13.58 -7.21
C SER A 311 -26.53 -13.80 -5.74
N LEU A 312 -27.69 -14.42 -5.49
CA LEU A 312 -28.18 -14.65 -4.13
C LEU A 312 -27.24 -15.55 -3.31
N ARG A 313 -26.68 -16.59 -3.94
CA ARG A 313 -25.70 -17.48 -3.27
C ARG A 313 -24.45 -16.72 -2.86
N LEU A 314 -23.88 -15.95 -3.77
CA LEU A 314 -22.64 -15.18 -3.53
C LEU A 314 -22.85 -14.05 -2.53
N ALA A 315 -24.00 -13.37 -2.56
CA ALA A 315 -24.35 -12.34 -1.60
C ALA A 315 -24.43 -12.91 -0.18
N ARG A 316 -25.04 -14.10 -0.01
CA ARG A 316 -25.10 -14.80 1.28
C ARG A 316 -23.72 -15.25 1.77
N GLU A 317 -22.90 -15.84 0.89
CA GLU A 317 -21.52 -16.22 1.23
C GLU A 317 -20.71 -14.99 1.64
N GLY A 318 -20.81 -13.90 0.88
CA GLY A 318 -20.16 -12.63 1.17
C GLY A 318 -20.64 -12.00 2.49
N ALA A 319 -21.92 -12.08 2.84
CA ALA A 319 -22.42 -11.54 4.10
C ALA A 319 -22.02 -12.37 5.33
N ALA A 320 -21.90 -13.69 5.15
CA ALA A 320 -21.54 -14.63 6.21
C ALA A 320 -20.02 -14.67 6.49
N HIS A 321 -19.19 -14.16 5.58
CA HIS A 321 -17.74 -14.17 5.74
C HIS A 321 -17.30 -13.35 6.97
N GLU A 322 -16.34 -13.88 7.73
CA GLU A 322 -15.95 -13.33 9.03
C GLU A 322 -15.38 -11.90 8.91
N SER A 323 -14.58 -11.66 7.87
CA SER A 323 -13.99 -10.35 7.59
C SER A 323 -14.93 -9.36 6.88
N SER A 324 -16.22 -9.67 6.73
CA SER A 324 -17.14 -8.87 5.92
C SER A 324 -17.38 -7.49 6.51
N PRO A 325 -17.01 -6.41 5.76
CA PRO A 325 -17.32 -5.06 6.16
C PRO A 325 -18.83 -4.84 6.28
N ALA A 326 -19.25 -3.91 7.15
CA ALA A 326 -20.67 -3.57 7.34
C ALA A 326 -21.37 -3.24 6.01
N ILE A 327 -20.68 -2.55 5.09
CA ILE A 327 -21.21 -2.23 3.76
C ILE A 327 -21.49 -3.47 2.90
N VAL A 328 -20.70 -4.54 3.04
CA VAL A 328 -20.94 -5.81 2.33
C VAL A 328 -22.19 -6.50 2.88
N ARG A 329 -22.34 -6.53 4.21
CA ARG A 329 -23.54 -7.10 4.87
C ARG A 329 -24.81 -6.33 4.51
N PHE A 330 -24.75 -5.00 4.54
CA PHE A 330 -25.85 -4.12 4.12
C PHE A 330 -26.21 -4.29 2.64
N LYS A 331 -25.21 -4.36 1.77
CA LYS A 331 -25.41 -4.58 0.33
C LYS A 331 -26.07 -5.92 0.05
N ALA A 332 -25.69 -6.96 0.78
CA ALA A 332 -26.28 -8.29 0.64
C ALA A 332 -27.76 -8.33 1.09
N SER A 333 -28.19 -7.47 2.02
CA SER A 333 -29.61 -7.42 2.43
C SER A 333 -30.52 -6.70 1.43
N LEU A 334 -29.96 -6.05 0.40
CA LEU A 334 -30.71 -5.38 -0.66
C LEU A 334 -30.99 -6.28 -1.88
N LEU A 335 -30.46 -7.50 -1.89
CA LEU A 335 -30.63 -8.51 -2.94
C LEU A 335 -31.65 -9.57 -2.52
#